data_AF-A0A7S0B886-F1
#
_entry.id   AF-A0A7S0B886-F1
#
_cell.length_a   1.000
_cell.length_b   1.000
_cell.length_c   1.000
_cell.angle_alpha   90.00
_cell.angle_beta   90.00
_cell.angle_gamma   90.00
#
_symmetry.space_group_name_H-M   'P 1'
#
loop_
_entity.id
_entity.type
_entity.pdbx_description
1 polymer ?
#
loop_
_entity_poly.entity_id
_entity_poly.type
_entity_poly.pdbx_seq_one_letter_code
_entity_poly.pdbx_strand_id
1 'polypeptide(L)'
;MMSSPTKEVVMLVANVTQPPNLQMQSQVRNIFTARNVTYEEIDGSSDDKHELRDKLFGISGLKGDYPQIFFRTPDGGYTFVGNGASVCSLDEASKMVKDMPAILEQNPALKSQLFEEVFADVLPK
;
A
#
# COMPACT_ATOMS: atom_id res chain seq x y z
N MET A 1 -28.32 -7.56 4.40
CA MET A 1 -26.87 -7.73 4.66
C MET A 1 -26.23 -6.39 4.38
N MET A 2 -25.71 -5.72 5.40
CA MET A 2 -25.08 -4.41 5.26
C MET A 2 -23.72 -4.62 4.59
N SER A 3 -23.56 -4.13 3.36
CA SER A 3 -22.24 -4.03 2.74
C SER A 3 -21.48 -3.00 3.57
N SER A 4 -20.43 -3.43 4.28
CA SER A 4 -19.52 -2.51 4.95
C SER A 4 -19.01 -1.49 3.92
N PRO A 5 -18.81 -0.22 4.30
CA PRO A 5 -18.25 0.77 3.40
C PRO A 5 -16.87 0.30 2.94
N THR A 6 -16.70 0.01 1.63
CA THR A 6 -15.45 -0.55 1.10
C THR A 6 -14.34 0.50 1.20
N LYS A 7 -13.22 0.12 1.82
CA LYS A 7 -12.03 0.97 1.87
C LYS A 7 -11.44 1.09 0.46
N GLU A 8 -10.91 2.25 0.12
CA GLU A 8 -10.20 2.45 -1.14
C GLU A 8 -8.69 2.49 -0.89
N VAL A 9 -7.90 1.90 -1.78
CA VAL A 9 -6.44 2.00 -1.72
C VAL A 9 -6.01 3.31 -2.36
N VAL A 10 -5.18 4.07 -1.65
CA VAL A 10 -4.59 5.32 -2.12
C VAL A 10 -3.08 5.17 -2.13
N MET A 11 -2.46 5.44 -3.27
CA MET A 11 -1.02 5.48 -3.45
C MET A 11 -0.58 6.93 -3.62
N LEU A 12 0.05 7.48 -2.58
CA LEU A 12 0.72 8.77 -2.65
C LEU A 12 2.04 8.58 -3.41
N VAL A 13 2.18 9.29 -4.53
CA VAL A 13 3.35 9.28 -5.41
C VAL A 13 3.93 10.68 -5.55
N ALA A 14 5.09 10.79 -6.17
CA ALA A 14 5.64 12.02 -6.69
C ALA A 14 6.14 11.77 -8.12
N ASN A 15 5.70 12.60 -9.06
CA ASN A 15 6.20 12.57 -10.43
C ASN A 15 7.52 13.36 -10.57
N VAL A 16 7.72 14.38 -9.73
CA VAL A 16 8.97 15.12 -9.63
C VAL A 16 9.68 14.74 -8.33
N THR A 17 10.58 13.76 -8.40
CA THR A 17 11.33 13.23 -7.25
C THR A 17 12.62 12.53 -7.72
N GLN A 18 13.45 12.10 -6.77
CA GLN A 18 14.66 11.33 -7.05
C GLN A 18 14.37 9.98 -7.74
N PRO A 19 15.28 9.48 -8.60
CA PRO A 19 15.10 8.23 -9.34
C PRO A 19 14.73 6.99 -8.49
N PRO A 20 15.27 6.80 -7.27
CA PRO A 20 14.87 5.67 -6.42
C PRO A 20 13.36 5.64 -6.10
N ASN A 21 12.75 6.80 -5.84
CA ASN A 21 11.31 6.90 -5.58
C ASN A 21 10.51 6.54 -6.84
N LEU A 22 10.95 7.00 -8.02
CA LEU A 22 10.30 6.67 -9.30
C LEU A 22 10.35 5.16 -9.60
N GLN A 23 11.49 4.52 -9.31
CA GLN A 23 11.67 3.08 -9.47
C GLN A 23 10.77 2.30 -8.50
N MET A 24 10.75 2.70 -7.23
CA MET A 24 9.92 2.07 -6.21
C MET A 24 8.42 2.22 -6.52
N GLN A 25 7.98 3.39 -6.99
CA GLN A 25 6.61 3.61 -7.46
C GLN A 25 6.24 2.63 -8.57
N SER A 26 7.11 2.46 -9.56
CA SER A 26 6.89 1.52 -10.67
C SER A 26 6.82 0.07 -10.17
N GLN A 27 7.65 -0.31 -9.19
CA GLN A 27 7.63 -1.65 -8.60
C GLN A 27 6.31 -1.91 -7.87
N VAL A 28 5.82 -0.97 -7.06
CA VAL A 28 4.53 -1.11 -6.36
C VAL A 28 3.37 -1.18 -7.34
N ARG A 29 3.36 -0.39 -8.43
CA ARG A 29 2.34 -0.50 -9.49
C ARG A 29 2.29 -1.89 -10.09
N ASN A 30 3.45 -2.50 -10.35
CA ASN A 30 3.53 -3.84 -10.89
C ASN A 30 2.98 -4.88 -9.92
N ILE A 31 3.29 -4.76 -8.62
CA ILE A 31 2.75 -5.63 -7.58
C ILE A 31 1.22 -5.49 -7.51
N PHE A 32 0.70 -4.27 -7.41
CA PHE A 32 -0.74 -4.02 -7.36
C PHE A 32 -1.46 -4.54 -8.60
N THR A 33 -0.87 -4.37 -9.78
CA THR A 33 -1.39 -4.94 -11.03
C THR A 33 -1.43 -6.47 -10.98
N ALA A 34 -0.32 -7.12 -10.59
CA ALA A 34 -0.23 -8.58 -10.50
C ALA A 34 -1.18 -9.18 -9.44
N ARG A 35 -1.48 -8.41 -8.39
CA ARG A 35 -2.39 -8.77 -7.29
C ARG A 35 -3.83 -8.32 -7.51
N ASN A 36 -4.15 -7.67 -8.64
CA ASN A 36 -5.47 -7.10 -8.95
C ASN A 36 -5.99 -6.11 -7.89
N VAL A 37 -5.11 -5.31 -7.30
CA VAL A 37 -5.47 -4.23 -6.38
C VAL A 37 -5.89 -3.00 -7.21
N THR A 38 -7.09 -2.49 -6.95
CA THR A 38 -7.53 -1.20 -7.50
C THR A 38 -7.13 -0.08 -6.54
N TYR A 39 -6.54 1.00 -7.06
CA TYR A 39 -6.04 2.11 -6.27
C TYR A 39 -6.17 3.46 -6.97
N GLU A 40 -6.26 4.54 -6.20
CA GLU A 40 -6.14 5.92 -6.67
C GLU A 40 -4.70 6.41 -6.49
N GLU A 41 -4.13 7.02 -7.52
CA GLU A 41 -2.85 7.72 -7.40
C GLU A 41 -3.03 9.20 -7.05
N ILE A 42 -2.30 9.64 -6.03
CA ILE A 42 -2.26 11.04 -5.62
C ILE A 42 -0.84 11.54 -5.81
N ASP A 43 -0.63 12.43 -6.77
CA ASP A 43 0.66 13.09 -6.97
C ASP A 43 0.90 14.20 -5.94
N GLY A 44 1.71 13.91 -4.93
CA GLY A 44 2.12 14.85 -3.89
C GLY A 44 3.18 15.85 -4.36
N SER A 45 3.74 15.70 -5.57
CA SER A 45 4.61 16.73 -6.16
C SER A 45 3.85 17.86 -6.85
N SER A 46 2.52 17.73 -6.99
CA SER A 46 1.65 18.77 -7.54
C SER A 46 1.34 19.87 -6.52
N ASP A 47 1.35 21.13 -6.96
CA ASP A 47 1.16 22.31 -6.11
C ASP A 47 -0.25 22.40 -5.52
N ASP A 48 -1.26 21.91 -6.23
CA ASP A 48 -2.66 21.90 -5.82
C ASP A 48 -2.99 20.85 -4.75
N LYS A 49 -2.05 19.93 -4.44
CA LYS A 49 -2.24 18.84 -3.47
C LYS A 49 -1.40 18.97 -2.21
N HIS A 50 -0.80 20.13 -1.96
CA HIS A 50 0.07 20.37 -0.80
C HIS A 50 -0.61 20.05 0.54
N GLU A 51 -1.85 20.50 0.76
CA GLU A 51 -2.57 20.23 2.03
C GLU A 51 -2.81 18.74 2.26
N LEU A 52 -3.22 18.02 1.22
CA LEU A 52 -3.47 16.58 1.32
C LEU A 52 -2.17 15.81 1.52
N ARG A 53 -1.09 16.16 0.81
CA ARG A 53 0.23 15.57 1.02
C ARG A 53 0.69 15.75 2.46
N ASP A 54 0.60 16.97 2.99
CA ASP A 54 1.08 17.28 4.32
C ASP A 54 0.25 16.55 5.40
N LYS A 55 -1.06 16.39 5.18
CA LYS A 55 -1.92 15.51 5.99
C LYS A 55 -1.45 14.05 5.95
N LEU A 56 -1.20 13.50 4.76
CA LEU A 56 -0.77 12.10 4.59
C LEU A 56 0.63 11.85 5.19
N PHE A 57 1.56 12.79 5.02
CA PHE A 57 2.86 12.77 5.70
C PHE A 57 2.73 12.85 7.23
N GLY A 58 1.77 13.63 7.74
CA GLY A 58 1.46 13.65 9.17
C GLY A 58 0.97 12.30 9.70
N ILE A 59 0.21 11.57 8.89
CA ILE A 59 -0.32 10.24 9.24
C ILE A 59 0.77 9.16 9.18
N SER A 60 1.59 9.15 8.12
CA SER A 60 2.65 8.14 7.97
C SER A 60 3.89 8.41 8.82
N GLY A 61 4.15 9.68 9.16
CA GLY A 61 5.40 10.13 9.75
C GLY A 61 6.58 10.15 8.78
N LEU A 62 6.35 9.86 7.49
CA LEU A 62 7.38 9.74 6.46
C LEU A 62 7.26 10.92 5.49
N LYS A 63 8.22 11.84 5.51
CA LYS A 63 8.27 12.98 4.57
C LYS A 63 9.20 12.67 3.40
N GLY A 64 8.69 12.81 2.17
CA GLY A 64 9.49 12.65 0.94
C GLY A 64 9.86 11.20 0.58
N ASP A 65 9.40 10.22 1.36
CA ASP A 65 9.46 8.80 1.02
C ASP A 65 8.26 8.45 0.13
N TYR A 66 8.50 7.85 -1.04
CA TYR A 66 7.45 7.51 -1.99
C TYR A 66 7.73 6.15 -2.65
N PRO A 67 6.69 5.37 -2.98
CA PRO A 67 5.27 5.63 -2.71
C PRO A 67 4.90 5.36 -1.24
N GLN A 68 3.79 5.95 -0.79
CA GLN A 68 3.14 5.62 0.48
C GLN A 68 1.71 5.16 0.25
N ILE A 69 1.33 4.07 0.93
CA ILE A 69 0.04 3.42 0.74
C ILE A 69 -0.85 3.70 1.93
N PHE A 70 -2.09 4.07 1.63
CA PHE A 70 -3.13 4.34 2.61
C PHE A 70 -4.42 3.61 2.24
N PHE A 71 -5.21 3.29 3.26
CA PHE A 71 -6.63 3.02 3.09
C PHE A 71 -7.41 4.30 3.34
N ARG A 72 -8.24 4.71 2.38
CA ARG A 72 -9.24 5.75 2.55
C ARG A 72 -10.55 5.12 3.01
N THR A 73 -11.04 5.54 4.16
CA THR A 73 -12.36 5.15 4.66
C THR A 73 -13.44 6.02 4.01
N PRO A 74 -14.70 5.56 3.87
CA PRO A 74 -15.74 6.33 3.18
C PRO A 74 -16.18 7.63 3.84
N ASP A 75 -15.79 7.86 5.10
CA ASP A 75 -15.91 9.16 5.79
C ASP A 75 -14.75 10.14 5.48
N GLY A 76 -13.82 9.76 4.60
CA GLY A 76 -12.66 10.57 4.20
C GLY A 76 -11.45 10.46 5.15
N GLY A 77 -11.49 9.53 6.10
CA GLY A 77 -10.33 9.15 6.93
C GLY A 77 -9.26 8.43 6.11
N TYR A 78 -8.01 8.50 6.60
CA TYR A 78 -6.88 7.80 5.98
C TYR A 78 -6.14 7.00 7.05
N THR A 79 -5.81 5.75 6.75
CA THR A 79 -4.97 4.89 7.58
C THR A 79 -3.73 4.50 6.79
N PHE A 80 -2.55 4.73 7.36
CA PHE A 80 -1.29 4.32 6.73
C PHE A 80 -1.14 2.80 6.76
N VAL A 81 -0.80 2.23 5.61
CA VAL A 81 -0.58 0.78 5.42
C VAL A 81 0.92 0.47 5.41
N GLY A 82 1.70 1.27 4.70
CA GLY A 82 3.14 1.07 4.54
C GLY A 82 3.73 1.91 3.41
N ASN A 83 5.06 1.94 3.32
CA ASN A 83 5.75 2.53 2.18
C ASN A 83 6.03 1.48 1.10
N GLY A 84 6.68 1.87 0.00
CA GLY A 84 7.00 0.95 -1.09
C GLY A 84 7.80 -0.28 -0.66
N ALA A 85 8.77 -0.12 0.25
CA ALA A 85 9.55 -1.23 0.78
C ALA A 85 8.66 -2.21 1.57
N SER A 86 7.76 -1.70 2.42
CA SER A 86 6.79 -2.54 3.14
C SER A 86 5.95 -3.38 2.18
N VAL A 87 5.42 -2.78 1.11
CA VAL A 87 4.61 -3.50 0.11
C VAL A 87 5.40 -4.62 -0.58
N CYS A 88 6.67 -4.36 -0.92
CA CYS A 88 7.53 -5.37 -1.52
C CYS A 88 7.76 -6.55 -0.57
N SER A 89 8.04 -6.27 0.71
CA SER A 89 8.22 -7.31 1.72
C SER A 89 6.96 -8.15 1.94
N LEU A 90 5.77 -7.54 1.93
CA LEU A 90 4.49 -8.27 2.01
C LEU A 90 4.31 -9.21 0.82
N ASP A 91 4.59 -8.75 -0.40
CA ASP A 91 4.46 -9.54 -1.62
C ASP A 91 5.46 -10.71 -1.67
N GLU A 92 6.71 -10.46 -1.25
CA GLU A 92 7.75 -11.47 -1.13
C GLU A 92 7.40 -12.54 -0.09
N ALA A 93 6.93 -12.13 1.10
CA ALA A 93 6.50 -13.06 2.14
C ALA A 93 5.36 -13.95 1.65
N SER A 94 4.37 -13.38 0.96
CA SER A 94 3.27 -14.13 0.36
C SER A 94 3.74 -15.15 -0.68
N LYS A 95 4.69 -14.77 -1.56
CA LYS A 95 5.27 -15.71 -2.54
C LYS A 95 6.02 -16.84 -1.84
N MET A 96 6.81 -16.52 -0.81
CA MET A 96 7.57 -17.51 -0.05
C MET A 96 6.66 -18.52 0.65
N VAL A 97 5.59 -18.05 1.32
CA VAL A 97 4.61 -18.92 1.97
C VAL A 97 3.83 -19.75 0.95
N LYS A 98 3.51 -19.19 -0.23
CA LYS A 98 2.87 -19.94 -1.31
C LYS A 98 3.76 -21.09 -1.80
N ASP A 99 5.06 -20.85 -1.96
CA ASP A 99 6.02 -21.86 -2.43
C ASP A 99 6.37 -22.89 -1.33
N MET A 100 6.38 -22.48 -0.06
CA MET A 100 6.67 -23.34 1.08
C MET A 100 5.71 -23.05 2.27
N PRO A 101 4.51 -23.67 2.29
CA PRO A 101 3.50 -23.41 3.32
C PRO A 101 3.94 -23.71 4.76
N ALA A 102 4.87 -24.65 4.94
CA ALA A 102 5.43 -25.02 6.24
C ALA A 102 6.07 -23.82 7.00
N ILE A 103 6.47 -22.76 6.29
CA ILE A 103 6.99 -21.54 6.90
C ILE A 103 5.95 -20.91 7.84
N LEU A 104 4.67 -20.93 7.46
CA LEU A 104 3.60 -20.36 8.27
C LEU A 104 3.27 -21.23 9.49
N GLU A 105 3.42 -22.55 9.37
CA GLU A 105 3.25 -23.49 10.50
C GLU A 105 4.33 -23.27 11.56
N GLN A 106 5.56 -23.03 11.12
CA GLN A 106 6.72 -22.78 12.00
C GLN A 106 6.77 -21.36 12.53
N ASN A 107 6.18 -20.40 11.82
CA ASN A 107 6.10 -19.01 12.23
C ASN A 107 4.71 -18.40 11.95
N PRO A 108 3.70 -18.71 12.78
CA PRO A 108 2.33 -18.22 12.58
C PRO A 108 2.21 -16.69 12.61
N ALA A 109 3.16 -16.00 13.24
CA ALA A 109 3.17 -14.53 13.31
C ALA A 109 3.41 -13.87 11.94
N LEU A 110 3.92 -14.61 10.94
CA LEU A 110 4.04 -14.10 9.57
C LEU A 110 2.70 -13.88 8.90
N LYS A 111 1.60 -14.50 9.39
CA LYS A 111 0.29 -14.38 8.76
C LYS A 111 -0.13 -12.91 8.57
N SER A 112 0.04 -12.08 9.60
CA SER A 112 -0.32 -10.66 9.52
C SER A 112 0.61 -9.81 8.63
N GLN A 113 1.66 -10.43 8.07
CA GLN A 113 2.63 -9.82 7.16
C GLN A 113 2.53 -10.40 5.74
N LEU A 114 1.43 -11.09 5.43
CA LEU A 114 1.13 -11.52 4.06
C LEU A 114 0.32 -10.44 3.35
N PHE A 115 0.63 -10.24 2.07
CA PHE A 115 -0.07 -9.30 1.22
C PHE A 115 -1.60 -9.53 1.23
N GLU A 116 -2.03 -10.78 1.09
CA GLU A 116 -3.45 -11.16 1.05
C GLU A 116 -4.18 -10.86 2.36
N GLU A 117 -3.47 -10.88 3.48
CA GLU A 117 -4.04 -10.60 4.80
C GLU A 117 -4.11 -9.09 5.05
N VAL A 118 -3.07 -8.33 4.66
CA VAL A 118 -3.06 -6.87 4.79
C VAL A 118 -4.08 -6.20 3.85
N PHE A 119 -4.23 -6.72 2.63
CA PHE A 119 -5.14 -6.18 1.61
C PHE A 119 -6.47 -6.95 1.49
N ALA A 120 -6.81 -7.79 2.48
CA ALA A 120 -8.00 -8.66 2.43
C ALA A 120 -9.32 -7.93 2.10
N ASP A 121 -9.48 -6.71 2.61
CA ASP A 121 -10.71 -5.92 2.45
C ASP A 121 -10.87 -5.31 1.04
N VAL A 122 -9.80 -5.27 0.24
CA VAL A 122 -9.74 -4.53 -1.03
C VAL A 122 -9.35 -5.39 -2.23
N LEU A 123 -9.02 -6.67 -2.00
CA LEU A 123 -8.79 -7.64 -3.06
C LEU A 123 -10.12 -8.10 -3.67
N PRO A 124 -10.14 -8.46 -4.97
CA PRO A 124 -11.31 -9.05 -5.60
C PRO A 124 -11.67 -10.37 -4.90
N LYS A 125 -12.98 -10.59 -4.70
CA LYS A 125 -13.54 -11.81 -4.12
C LYS A 125 -13.72 -12.92 -5.15
#